data_AF-A0A4R8LND0-F1
#
_entry.id   AF-A0A4R8LND0-F1
#
_cell.length_a   1.000
_cell.length_b   1.000
_cell.length_c   1.000
_cell.angle_alpha   90.00
_cell.angle_beta   90.00
_cell.angle_gamma   90.00
#
_symmetry.space_group_name_H-M   'P 1'
#
loop_
_entity.id
_entity.type
_entity.pdbx_description
1 polymer ?
#
loop_
_entity_poly.entity_id
_entity_poly.type
_entity_poly.pdbx_seq_one_letter_code
_entity_poly.pdbx_strand_id
1 'polypeptide(L)'
;MVDYSMDFYILRPVDLSKGNHKVFYEIENRGSKQFGAVDESSGGNNPTTAADAGDAFLMNQGYTLVWSGWDPGGRAHRPFAPMAAARTSIGDPRPSLTERYGTHAGYVAAVTAAAQALEAQRMLLPADVQTYITNAQAPVTVINNPVYGSYAF
;
A
#
# COMPACT_ATOMS: atom_id res chain seq x y z
N MET A 1 21.34 -9.51 -22.33
CA MET A 1 20.04 -10.13 -21.99
C MET A 1 20.01 -10.28 -20.49
N VAL A 2 18.88 -9.98 -19.85
CA VAL A 2 18.70 -10.15 -18.40
C VAL A 2 17.60 -11.18 -18.20
N ASP A 3 17.90 -12.25 -17.47
CA ASP A 3 16.95 -13.30 -17.12
C ASP A 3 16.34 -13.02 -15.74
N TYR A 4 15.05 -13.29 -15.61
CA TYR A 4 14.30 -13.11 -14.36
C TYR A 4 13.57 -14.40 -13.98
N SER A 5 13.54 -14.70 -12.68
CA SER A 5 12.75 -15.77 -12.07
C SER A 5 11.86 -15.18 -10.98
N MET A 6 10.64 -15.68 -10.84
CA MET A 6 9.71 -15.26 -9.80
C MET A 6 8.85 -16.44 -9.32
N ASP A 7 8.36 -16.35 -8.09
CA ASP A 7 7.39 -17.28 -7.54
C ASP A 7 5.97 -16.95 -8.05
N PHE A 8 5.08 -17.94 -8.04
CA PHE A 8 3.67 -17.77 -8.36
C PHE A 8 2.80 -18.59 -7.40
N TYR A 9 1.56 -18.15 -7.21
CA TYR A 9 0.55 -18.87 -6.43
C TYR A 9 -0.55 -19.39 -7.34
N ILE A 10 -0.92 -20.66 -7.15
CA ILE A 10 -2.11 -21.28 -7.75
C ILE A 10 -2.92 -21.89 -6.61
N LEU A 11 -4.12 -21.38 -6.39
CA LEU A 11 -5.11 -22.02 -5.53
C LEU A 11 -6.15 -22.69 -6.43
N ARG A 12 -6.35 -23.99 -6.25
CA ARG A 12 -7.29 -24.78 -7.03
C ARG A 12 -8.17 -25.63 -6.12
N PRO A 13 -9.36 -26.05 -6.59
CA PRO A 13 -10.19 -27.00 -5.84
C PRO A 13 -9.41 -28.28 -5.47
N VAL A 14 -9.58 -28.75 -4.23
CA VAL A 14 -9.02 -30.03 -3.77
C VAL A 14 -9.61 -31.18 -4.58
N ASP A 15 -10.92 -31.15 -4.77
CA ASP A 15 -11.63 -32.01 -5.72
C ASP A 15 -11.73 -31.30 -7.07
N LEU A 16 -10.92 -31.74 -8.03
CA LEU A 16 -10.86 -31.13 -9.36
C LEU A 16 -12.15 -31.27 -10.17
N SER A 17 -13.01 -32.25 -9.85
CA SER A 17 -14.28 -32.43 -10.55
C SER A 17 -15.28 -31.29 -10.29
N LYS A 18 -15.06 -30.52 -9.22
CA LYS A 18 -15.85 -29.33 -8.86
C LYS A 18 -15.34 -28.05 -9.52
N GLY A 19 -14.28 -28.13 -10.34
CA GLY A 19 -13.76 -26.99 -11.07
C GLY A 19 -14.70 -26.54 -12.19
N ASN A 20 -14.84 -25.22 -12.36
CA ASN A 20 -15.63 -24.64 -13.45
C ASN A 20 -14.79 -24.41 -14.74
N HIS A 21 -13.56 -24.91 -14.77
CA HIS A 21 -12.57 -24.75 -15.85
C HIS A 21 -12.25 -23.30 -16.21
N LYS A 22 -12.37 -22.37 -15.25
CA LYS A 22 -12.01 -20.97 -15.42
C LYS A 22 -10.94 -20.57 -14.42
N VAL A 23 -10.06 -19.68 -14.86
CA VAL A 23 -9.05 -19.05 -14.01
C VAL A 23 -9.54 -17.66 -13.62
N PHE A 24 -9.51 -17.38 -12.32
CA PHE A 24 -9.55 -16.02 -11.81
C PHE A 24 -8.10 -15.54 -11.69
N TYR A 25 -7.66 -14.73 -12.64
CA TYR A 25 -6.29 -14.22 -12.68
C TYR A 25 -6.27 -12.76 -12.23
N GLU A 26 -5.48 -12.48 -11.20
CA GLU A 26 -5.30 -11.13 -10.69
C GLU A 26 -3.94 -10.59 -11.11
N ILE A 27 -3.96 -9.45 -11.81
CA ILE A 27 -2.77 -8.65 -12.07
C ILE A 27 -2.52 -7.81 -10.83
N GLU A 28 -1.59 -8.26 -9.99
CA GLU A 28 -1.28 -7.60 -8.73
C GLU A 28 -0.63 -6.24 -8.96
N ASN A 29 -1.21 -5.18 -8.40
CA ASN A 29 -0.53 -3.89 -8.30
C ASN A 29 0.45 -3.94 -7.10
N ARG A 30 1.75 -4.07 -7.39
CA ARG A 30 2.86 -4.07 -6.40
C ARG A 30 2.71 -5.12 -5.28
N GLY A 31 2.24 -6.31 -5.67
CA GLY A 31 2.35 -7.53 -4.88
C GLY A 31 1.23 -7.80 -3.86
N SER A 32 0.20 -6.96 -3.73
CA SER A 32 -0.94 -7.24 -2.84
C SER A 32 -2.07 -7.98 -3.56
N LYS A 33 -2.45 -9.17 -3.08
CA LYS A 33 -3.63 -9.91 -3.57
C LYS A 33 -4.92 -9.28 -3.06
N GLN A 34 -5.87 -9.00 -3.95
CA GLN A 34 -7.11 -8.26 -3.69
C GLN A 34 -8.35 -9.17 -3.66
N PHE A 35 -8.20 -10.47 -3.88
CA PHE A 35 -9.33 -11.43 -3.84
C PHE A 35 -10.12 -11.41 -2.51
N GLY A 36 -9.50 -10.98 -1.40
CA GLY A 36 -10.15 -10.96 -0.09
C GLY A 36 -11.43 -10.12 -0.02
N ALA A 37 -11.56 -9.08 -0.85
CA ALA A 37 -12.81 -8.31 -0.92
C ALA A 37 -13.97 -9.10 -1.54
N VAL A 38 -13.68 -10.10 -2.39
CA VAL A 38 -14.67 -10.95 -3.04
C VAL A 38 -15.02 -12.16 -2.17
N ASP A 39 -14.02 -12.72 -1.50
CA ASP A 39 -14.16 -13.91 -0.64
C ASP A 39 -14.39 -13.55 0.85
N GLU A 40 -14.74 -12.31 1.16
CA GLU A 40 -14.92 -11.79 2.54
C GLU A 40 -13.78 -12.16 3.52
N SER A 41 -12.54 -12.12 3.05
CA SER A 41 -11.35 -12.44 3.83
C SER A 41 -10.52 -11.20 4.15
N SER A 42 -9.64 -11.29 5.17
CA SER A 42 -8.67 -10.22 5.45
C SER A 42 -7.62 -10.03 4.34
N GLY A 43 -7.69 -10.85 3.28
CA GLY A 43 -6.76 -10.85 2.16
C GLY A 43 -5.35 -11.27 2.59
N GLY A 44 -4.36 -10.75 1.86
CA GLY A 44 -2.94 -10.98 2.16
C GLY A 44 -2.22 -11.75 1.06
N ASN A 45 -0.89 -11.82 1.20
CA ASN A 45 -0.01 -12.31 0.13
C ASN A 45 0.35 -13.79 0.26
N ASN A 46 0.00 -14.42 1.39
CA ASN A 46 0.34 -15.81 1.71
C ASN A 46 -0.91 -16.61 2.09
N PRO A 47 -1.86 -16.84 1.16
CA PRO A 47 -3.12 -17.52 1.45
C PRO A 47 -2.88 -19.03 1.64
N THR A 48 -2.50 -19.42 2.86
CA THR A 48 -2.05 -20.78 3.20
C THR A 48 -2.91 -21.44 4.27
N THR A 49 -3.86 -20.69 4.84
CA THR A 49 -4.80 -21.15 5.86
C THR A 49 -6.24 -21.01 5.40
N ALA A 50 -7.17 -21.73 6.04
CA ALA A 50 -8.59 -21.61 5.75
C ALA A 50 -9.13 -20.20 6.01
N ALA A 51 -8.58 -19.47 6.98
CA ALA A 51 -8.98 -18.09 7.29
C ALA A 51 -8.66 -17.12 6.14
N ASP A 52 -7.58 -17.37 5.38
CA ASP A 52 -7.20 -16.53 4.24
C ASP A 52 -8.21 -16.61 3.09
N ALA A 53 -8.98 -17.70 3.02
CA ALA A 53 -10.02 -17.93 2.02
C ALA A 53 -11.37 -17.28 2.38
N GLY A 54 -11.55 -16.76 3.60
CA GLY A 54 -12.81 -16.16 4.06
C GLY A 54 -14.01 -17.10 3.87
N ASP A 55 -15.05 -16.66 3.15
CA ASP A 55 -16.22 -17.47 2.79
C ASP A 55 -15.99 -18.41 1.59
N ALA A 56 -14.83 -18.27 0.95
CA ALA A 56 -14.38 -19.01 -0.21
C ALA A 56 -15.34 -18.93 -1.41
N PHE A 57 -16.05 -17.80 -1.60
CA PHE A 57 -17.02 -17.61 -2.67
C PHE A 57 -16.47 -18.06 -4.05
N LEU A 58 -15.33 -17.53 -4.48
CA LEU A 58 -14.72 -17.87 -5.78
C LEU A 58 -14.41 -19.37 -5.90
N MET A 59 -13.97 -19.99 -4.81
CA MET A 59 -13.59 -21.41 -4.76
C MET A 59 -14.85 -22.30 -4.78
N ASN A 60 -15.91 -21.88 -4.09
CA ASN A 60 -17.22 -22.53 -4.10
C ASN A 60 -17.90 -22.43 -5.48
N GLN A 61 -17.59 -21.40 -6.27
CA GLN A 61 -17.97 -21.30 -7.68
C GLN A 61 -17.08 -22.13 -8.64
N GLY A 62 -16.06 -22.82 -8.11
CA GLY A 62 -15.19 -23.73 -8.86
C GLY A 62 -14.02 -23.05 -9.58
N TYR A 63 -13.70 -21.78 -9.30
CA TYR A 63 -12.57 -21.10 -9.93
C TYR A 63 -11.22 -21.64 -9.45
N THR A 64 -10.23 -21.61 -10.34
CA THR A 64 -8.80 -21.69 -9.95
C THR A 64 -8.25 -20.27 -9.90
N LEU A 65 -7.65 -19.88 -8.78
CA LEU A 65 -7.13 -18.54 -8.57
C LEU A 65 -5.62 -18.54 -8.84
N VAL A 66 -5.16 -17.58 -9.62
CA VAL A 66 -3.75 -17.47 -10.03
C VAL A 66 -3.27 -16.04 -9.89
N TRP A 67 -2.05 -15.89 -9.38
CA TRP A 67 -1.41 -14.58 -9.21
C TRP A 67 0.04 -14.59 -9.69
N SER A 68 0.47 -13.44 -10.22
CA SER A 68 1.87 -13.13 -10.46
C SER A 68 2.15 -11.67 -10.14
N GLY A 69 3.13 -11.42 -9.27
CA GLY A 69 3.57 -10.10 -8.86
C GLY A 69 5.07 -9.95 -8.97
N TRP A 70 5.53 -8.70 -9.05
CA TRP A 70 6.95 -8.37 -9.27
C TRP A 70 7.58 -7.58 -8.10
N ASP A 71 6.80 -7.23 -7.07
CA ASP A 71 7.24 -6.47 -5.90
C ASP A 71 6.58 -7.00 -4.61
N PRO A 72 7.02 -8.15 -4.08
CA PRO A 72 6.38 -8.80 -2.91
C PRO A 72 6.52 -7.98 -1.61
N GLY A 73 7.36 -6.94 -1.60
CA GLY A 73 7.61 -6.04 -0.46
C GLY A 73 7.14 -4.61 -0.69
N GLY A 74 6.42 -4.34 -1.78
CA GLY A 74 5.99 -3.02 -2.23
C GLY A 74 4.97 -2.35 -1.33
N ARG A 75 5.31 -2.09 -0.06
CA ARG A 75 4.62 -1.04 0.70
C ARG A 75 4.86 0.25 -0.10
N ALA A 76 3.83 0.73 -0.77
CA ALA A 76 3.87 1.89 -1.68
C ALA A 76 4.40 3.18 -1.02
N HIS A 77 4.63 3.17 0.29
CA HIS A 77 5.09 4.31 1.05
C HIS A 77 6.46 4.03 1.69
N ARG A 78 7.50 4.72 1.20
CA ARG A 78 8.78 4.89 1.92
C ARG A 78 8.79 6.27 2.59
N PRO A 79 8.50 6.36 3.90
CA PRO A 79 8.53 7.63 4.62
C PRO A 79 9.84 8.40 4.38
N PHE A 80 9.79 9.73 4.42
CA PHE A 80 10.99 10.56 4.43
C PHE A 80 11.67 10.50 5.79
N ALA A 81 13.00 10.52 5.83
CA ALA A 81 13.74 10.60 7.09
C ALA A 81 13.22 11.76 7.96
N PRO A 82 13.18 11.61 9.30
CA PRO A 82 12.77 12.71 10.18
C PRO A 82 13.74 13.89 10.10
N MET A 83 15.05 13.60 10.02
CA MET A 83 16.12 14.61 10.00
C MET A 83 17.27 14.29 9.04
N ALA A 84 18.04 15.33 8.69
CA ALA A 84 19.19 15.24 7.80
C ALA A 84 20.20 14.15 8.23
N ALA A 85 20.45 14.03 9.55
CA ALA A 85 21.33 13.00 10.09
C ALA A 85 20.85 11.58 9.77
N ALA A 86 19.54 11.33 9.89
CA ALA A 86 18.94 10.02 9.65
C ALA A 86 18.94 9.61 8.17
N ARG A 87 18.80 10.55 7.22
CA ARG A 87 18.99 10.22 5.80
C ARG A 87 20.47 10.02 5.45
N THR A 88 21.37 10.80 6.04
CA THR A 88 22.79 10.76 5.70
C THR A 88 23.45 9.48 6.18
N SER A 89 23.05 8.95 7.34
CA SER A 89 23.60 7.70 7.89
C SER A 89 23.41 6.47 7.00
N ILE A 90 22.39 6.49 6.12
CA ILE A 90 22.08 5.40 5.19
C ILE A 90 22.22 5.81 3.72
N GLY A 91 22.68 7.03 3.45
CA GLY A 91 22.82 7.56 2.09
C GLY A 91 21.49 7.77 1.34
N ASP A 92 20.37 8.08 2.02
CA ASP A 92 19.14 8.43 1.31
C ASP A 92 19.28 9.84 0.67
N PRO A 93 19.18 9.95 -0.67
CA PRO A 93 19.35 11.21 -1.39
C PRO A 93 18.16 12.17 -1.25
N ARG A 94 17.02 11.71 -0.72
CA ARG A 94 15.80 12.51 -0.58
C ARG A 94 15.91 13.44 0.65
N PRO A 95 15.55 14.73 0.54
CA PRO A 95 15.46 15.61 1.70
C PRO A 95 14.55 15.05 2.81
N SER A 96 14.97 15.23 4.06
CA SER A 96 14.22 14.86 5.27
C SER A 96 12.97 15.73 5.46
N LEU A 97 12.09 15.34 6.39
CA LEU A 97 10.92 16.14 6.76
C LEU A 97 11.31 17.54 7.27
N THR A 98 12.31 17.61 8.14
CA THR A 98 12.88 18.88 8.63
C THR A 98 13.52 19.72 7.51
N GLU A 99 14.19 19.13 6.53
CA GLU A 99 14.73 19.89 5.39
C GLU A 99 13.65 20.38 4.43
N ARG A 100 12.53 19.65 4.31
CA ARG A 100 11.40 20.01 3.44
C ARG A 100 10.53 21.10 4.03
N TYR A 101 10.24 21.00 5.33
CA TYR A 101 9.18 21.78 5.97
C TYR A 101 9.66 22.59 7.17
N GLY A 102 10.88 22.33 7.67
CA GLY A 102 11.42 22.94 8.90
C GLY A 102 10.77 22.37 10.16
N THR A 103 9.47 22.57 10.30
CA THR A 103 8.66 22.17 11.46
C THR A 103 7.35 21.51 11.02
N HIS A 104 6.66 20.85 11.94
CA HIS A 104 5.30 20.35 11.70
C HIS A 104 4.35 21.46 11.26
N ALA A 105 4.44 22.64 11.88
CA ALA A 105 3.67 23.82 11.45
C ALA A 105 3.97 24.23 10.00
N GLY A 106 5.24 24.13 9.57
CA GLY A 106 5.61 24.34 8.17
C GLY A 106 5.03 23.30 7.22
N TYR A 107 4.91 22.04 7.66
CA TYR A 107 4.23 20.98 6.91
C TYR A 107 2.72 21.27 6.79
N VAL A 108 2.06 21.63 7.88
CA VAL A 108 0.64 22.04 7.88
C VAL A 108 0.43 23.21 6.92
N ALA A 109 1.30 24.22 6.95
CA ALA A 109 1.21 25.36 6.05
C ALA A 109 1.39 24.95 4.57
N ALA A 110 2.34 24.07 4.27
CA ALA A 110 2.56 23.55 2.92
C ALA A 110 1.36 22.75 2.40
N VAL A 111 0.80 21.85 3.23
CA VAL A 111 -0.41 21.08 2.87
C VAL A 111 -1.61 22.01 2.66
N THR A 112 -1.79 22.99 3.54
CA THR A 112 -2.87 23.98 3.44
C THR A 112 -2.80 24.73 2.12
N ALA A 113 -1.62 25.26 1.77
CA ALA A 113 -1.42 25.99 0.53
C ALA A 113 -1.67 25.10 -0.71
N ALA A 114 -1.21 23.85 -0.69
CA ALA A 114 -1.42 22.91 -1.78
C ALA A 114 -2.91 22.54 -1.95
N ALA A 115 -3.62 22.26 -0.85
CA ALA A 115 -5.04 21.92 -0.88
C ALA A 115 -5.89 23.08 -1.41
N GLN A 116 -5.64 24.30 -0.93
CA GLN A 116 -6.31 25.52 -1.41
C GLN A 116 -6.00 25.80 -2.89
N ALA A 117 -4.77 25.54 -3.35
CA ALA A 117 -4.42 25.68 -4.77
C ALA A 117 -5.17 24.67 -5.66
N LEU A 118 -5.41 23.45 -5.17
CA LEU A 118 -6.19 22.44 -5.87
C LEU A 118 -7.68 22.76 -5.87
N GLU A 119 -8.22 23.33 -4.78
CA GLU A 119 -9.59 23.85 -4.74
C GLU A 119 -9.79 24.98 -5.75
N ALA A 120 -8.85 25.93 -5.82
CA ALA A 120 -8.89 27.00 -6.82
C ALA A 120 -8.90 26.46 -8.26
N GLN A 121 -8.25 25.32 -8.49
CA GLN A 121 -8.24 24.60 -9.78
C GLN A 121 -9.47 23.67 -9.97
N ARG A 122 -10.39 23.63 -9.01
CA ARG A 122 -11.55 22.72 -8.99
C ARG A 122 -11.18 21.23 -9.03
N MET A 123 -10.00 20.90 -8.52
CA MET A 123 -9.53 19.52 -8.35
C MET A 123 -9.90 18.94 -6.99
N LEU A 124 -10.25 19.78 -6.01
CA LEU A 124 -10.75 19.38 -4.69
C LEU A 124 -12.04 20.12 -4.35
N LEU A 125 -12.93 19.45 -3.60
CA LEU A 125 -14.08 20.11 -2.98
C LEU A 125 -13.64 20.89 -1.72
N PRO A 126 -14.36 21.95 -1.33
CA PRO A 126 -14.06 22.68 -0.09
C PRO A 126 -14.02 21.78 1.16
N ALA A 127 -14.89 20.76 1.22
CA ALA A 127 -14.90 19.78 2.31
C ALA A 127 -13.64 18.89 2.33
N ASP A 128 -13.09 18.56 1.17
CA ASP A 128 -11.85 17.77 1.06
C ASP A 128 -10.65 18.60 1.51
N VAL A 129 -10.60 19.89 1.15
CA VAL A 129 -9.56 20.81 1.63
C VAL A 129 -9.52 20.83 3.14
N GLN A 130 -10.68 20.99 3.79
CA GLN A 130 -10.74 21.01 5.24
C GLN A 130 -10.29 19.67 5.84
N THR A 131 -10.64 18.55 5.20
CA THR A 131 -10.19 17.22 5.61
C THR A 131 -8.67 17.09 5.54
N TYR A 132 -8.04 17.55 4.45
CA TYR A 132 -6.57 17.53 4.31
C TYR A 132 -5.87 18.40 5.35
N ILE A 133 -6.40 19.60 5.63
CA ILE A 133 -5.83 20.51 6.64
C ILE A 133 -5.94 19.89 8.04
N THR A 134 -7.11 19.38 8.41
CA THR A 134 -7.33 18.70 9.71
C THR A 134 -6.40 17.50 9.86
N ASN A 135 -6.26 16.68 8.82
CA ASN A 135 -5.35 15.53 8.86
C ASN A 135 -3.89 15.94 8.99
N ALA A 136 -3.47 17.04 8.35
CA ALA A 136 -2.11 17.54 8.46
C ALA A 136 -1.77 18.08 9.86
N GLN A 137 -2.76 18.60 10.59
CA GLN A 137 -2.58 19.08 11.96
C GLN A 137 -2.30 17.95 12.96
N ALA A 138 -2.64 16.70 12.63
CA ALA A 138 -2.28 15.55 13.45
C ALA A 138 -0.75 15.28 13.40
N PRO A 139 -0.13 14.77 14.47
CA PRO A 139 1.28 14.38 14.45
C PRO A 139 1.57 13.34 13.36
N VAL A 140 2.63 13.53 12.58
CA VAL A 140 3.01 12.56 11.54
C VAL A 140 3.76 11.42 12.21
N THR A 141 3.04 10.35 12.56
CA THR A 141 3.62 9.18 13.25
C THR A 141 3.97 8.07 12.26
N VAL A 142 5.22 7.65 12.27
CA VAL A 142 5.73 6.51 11.50
C VAL A 142 6.08 5.39 12.49
N ILE A 143 5.49 4.21 12.30
CA ILE A 143 5.67 3.05 13.17
C ILE A 143 6.27 1.91 12.36
N ASN A 144 7.21 1.17 12.95
CA ASN A 144 7.81 -0.04 12.38
C ASN A 144 8.44 0.19 10.99
N ASN A 145 9.02 1.37 10.74
CA ASN A 145 9.73 1.62 9.49
C ASN A 145 11.07 0.84 9.50
N PRO A 146 11.32 -0.03 8.51
CA PRO A 146 12.53 -0.86 8.47
C PRO A 146 13.82 -0.07 8.20
N VAL A 147 13.68 1.19 7.76
CA VAL A 147 14.79 2.08 7.37
C VAL A 147 15.12 3.07 8.49
N TYR A 148 14.11 3.67 9.12
CA TYR A 148 14.29 4.75 10.11
C TYR A 148 13.78 4.44 11.51
N GLY A 149 13.22 3.24 11.74
CA GLY A 149 12.53 2.92 12.99
C GLY A 149 11.25 3.74 13.17
N SER A 150 10.73 3.77 14.40
CA SER A 150 9.54 4.55 14.72
C SER A 150 9.91 5.99 15.10
N TYR A 151 9.18 6.98 14.56
CA TYR A 151 9.38 8.39 14.87
C TYR A 151 8.09 9.21 14.66
N ALA A 152 8.08 10.42 15.22
CA ALA A 152 7.05 11.42 14.95
C ALA A 152 7.69 12.71 14.42
N PHE A 153 7.00 13.40 13.52
CA PHE A 153 7.37 14.72 13.01
C PHE A 153 6.25 15.72 13.29
#